data_AF-A0A0C3KQN9-F1
#
_entry.id   AF-A0A0C3KQN9-F1
#
_cell.length_a   1.000
_cell.length_b   1.000
_cell.length_c   1.000
_cell.angle_alpha   90.00
_cell.angle_beta   90.00
_cell.angle_gamma   90.00
#
_symmetry.space_group_name_H-M   'P 1'
#
loop_
_entity.id
_entity.type
_entity.pdbx_description
1 polymer ?
#
loop_
_entity_poly.entity_id
_entity_poly.type
_entity_poly.pdbx_seq_one_letter_code
_entity_poly.pdbx_strand_id
1 'polypeptide(L)'
;PGFKQFVHPEGDLYYNDASRRIITASDPALSTWSQAIDTAYRQIIRQIGGTLPLSSELWLSLQQTGSLEVAYYLVDHDKRVIYWLEEADARNLGLGPFESDVDLRTALTSEYWVHVDYCPGHKDLDVKAEEELMAALRHGCIDDMTAPGSTFPWSAEECRQFLSILEGFRCISSGESLAERMSCIARVRQIHGYGTQNARLDRFQGLEDYLNHQIVSSLLLALGEAFALGHSRHLFKRMTELWNGRVVYQRHWKSFLDDMRREWMQMTYFVS
;
A
#
# COMPACT_ATOMS: atom_id res chain seq x y z
N PRO A 1 2.22 33.74 -6.19
CA PRO A 1 1.82 32.41 -6.72
C PRO A 1 0.43 32.04 -6.19
N GLY A 2 -0.44 31.45 -7.02
CA GLY A 2 -1.84 31.14 -6.68
C GLY A 2 -2.05 29.79 -6.00
N PHE A 3 -1.06 29.32 -5.22
CA PHE A 3 -1.19 28.06 -4.49
C PHE A 3 -2.21 28.21 -3.35
N LYS A 4 -3.11 27.24 -3.25
CA LYS A 4 -3.98 27.05 -2.10
C LYS A 4 -3.36 25.99 -1.19
N GLN A 5 -3.25 26.32 0.09
CA GLN A 5 -2.78 25.39 1.13
C GLN A 5 -3.92 24.46 1.55
N PHE A 6 -3.57 23.20 1.78
CA PHE A 6 -4.43 22.17 2.35
C PHE A 6 -3.71 21.50 3.52
N VAL A 7 -4.50 20.95 4.44
CA VAL A 7 -4.01 20.20 5.60
C VAL A 7 -4.56 18.79 5.45
N HIS A 8 -3.67 17.81 5.37
CA HIS A 8 -4.00 16.39 5.44
C HIS A 8 -4.64 16.10 6.81
N PRO A 9 -5.59 15.15 6.93
CA PRO A 9 -6.22 14.81 8.22
C PRO A 9 -5.25 14.41 9.32
N GLU A 10 -4.13 13.78 8.94
CA GLU A 10 -3.07 13.41 9.87
C GLU A 10 -2.17 14.60 10.26
N GLY A 11 -2.37 15.77 9.65
CA GLY A 11 -1.75 17.04 10.03
C GLY A 11 -0.68 17.57 9.08
N ASP A 12 -0.29 16.82 8.04
CA ASP A 12 0.72 17.27 7.08
C ASP A 12 0.18 18.33 6.10
N LEU A 13 1.08 19.16 5.55
CA LEU A 13 0.72 20.23 4.63
C LEU A 13 1.03 19.87 3.18
N TYR A 14 0.13 20.25 2.28
CA TYR A 14 0.40 20.26 0.86
C TYR A 14 -0.27 21.45 0.18
N TYR A 15 0.18 21.75 -1.03
CA TYR A 15 -0.22 22.94 -1.77
C TYR A 15 -0.67 22.55 -3.17
N ASN A 16 -1.77 23.13 -3.61
CA ASN A 16 -2.33 22.93 -4.95
C ASN A 16 -2.37 24.25 -5.73
N ASP A 17 -1.86 24.23 -6.95
CA ASP A 17 -2.11 25.26 -7.96
C ASP A 17 -3.08 24.70 -9.01
N ALA A 18 -4.38 24.95 -8.79
CA ALA A 18 -5.44 24.46 -9.67
C ALA A 18 -5.30 24.94 -11.12
N SER A 19 -4.72 26.11 -11.36
CA SER A 19 -4.57 26.66 -12.72
C SER A 19 -3.55 25.88 -13.55
N ARG A 20 -2.48 25.42 -12.89
CA ARG A 20 -1.41 24.63 -13.51
C ARG A 20 -1.55 23.14 -13.27
N ARG A 21 -2.50 22.72 -12.42
CA ARG A 21 -2.67 21.34 -11.91
C ARG A 21 -1.38 20.80 -11.28
N ILE A 22 -0.78 21.61 -10.40
CA ILE A 22 0.42 21.24 -9.65
C ILE A 22 0.03 20.92 -8.21
N ILE A 23 0.53 19.80 -7.70
CA ILE A 23 0.52 19.41 -6.30
C ILE A 23 1.96 19.39 -5.78
N THR A 24 2.19 19.87 -4.57
CA THR A 24 3.52 19.85 -3.94
C THR A 24 3.39 19.80 -2.42
N ALA A 25 4.23 19.00 -1.77
CA ALA A 25 4.41 19.06 -0.31
C ALA A 25 5.38 20.20 0.10
N SER A 26 6.14 20.73 -0.86
CA SER A 26 7.11 21.79 -0.64
C SER A 26 6.44 23.16 -0.61
N ASP A 27 6.69 23.95 0.45
CA ASP A 27 6.17 25.31 0.65
C ASP A 27 6.53 26.27 -0.50
N PRO A 28 5.54 26.70 -1.31
CA PRO A 28 5.76 27.61 -2.42
C PRO A 28 5.94 29.08 -1.98
N ALA A 29 5.79 29.41 -0.70
CA ALA A 29 6.07 30.75 -0.18
C ALA A 29 7.58 31.05 -0.15
N LEU A 30 8.41 30.00 -0.08
CA LEU A 30 9.87 30.12 -0.17
C LEU A 30 10.28 30.45 -1.61
N SER A 31 10.94 31.58 -1.81
CA SER A 31 11.29 32.09 -3.15
C SER A 31 12.12 31.09 -3.96
N THR A 32 13.10 30.43 -3.34
CA THR A 32 13.93 29.39 -3.96
C THR A 32 13.08 28.21 -4.46
N TRP A 33 12.11 27.77 -3.65
CA TRP A 33 11.25 26.63 -3.98
C TRP A 33 10.23 26.99 -5.06
N SER A 34 9.63 28.18 -4.96
CA SER A 34 8.74 28.70 -6.01
C SER A 34 9.45 28.77 -7.37
N GLN A 35 10.69 29.24 -7.42
CA GLN A 35 11.46 29.31 -8.67
C GLN A 35 11.77 27.93 -9.24
N ALA A 36 12.10 26.96 -8.39
CA ALA A 36 12.35 25.58 -8.80
C ALA A 36 11.07 24.89 -9.30
N ILE A 37 9.94 25.08 -8.62
CA ILE A 37 8.61 24.62 -9.06
C ILE A 37 8.28 25.19 -10.45
N ASP A 38 8.44 26.51 -10.64
CA ASP A 38 8.16 27.17 -11.92
C ASP A 38 9.09 26.69 -13.05
N THR A 39 10.33 26.36 -12.71
CA THR A 39 11.31 25.85 -13.67
C THR A 39 10.99 24.42 -14.07
N ALA A 40 10.71 23.55 -13.10
CA ALA A 40 10.32 22.16 -13.34
C ALA A 40 9.03 22.07 -14.15
N TYR A 41 8.00 22.84 -13.78
CA TYR A 41 6.75 22.91 -14.54
C TYR A 41 6.99 23.30 -16.00
N ARG A 42 7.79 24.35 -16.25
CA ARG A 42 8.11 24.78 -17.63
C ARG A 42 8.88 23.74 -18.42
N GLN A 43 9.76 22.97 -17.79
CA GLN A 43 10.47 21.87 -18.45
C GLN A 43 9.51 20.75 -18.86
N ILE A 44 8.62 20.33 -17.95
CA ILE A 44 7.63 19.27 -18.19
C ILE A 44 6.65 19.67 -19.31
N ILE A 45 6.12 20.89 -19.26
CA ILE A 45 5.23 21.44 -20.31
C ILE A 45 5.92 21.49 -21.68
N ARG A 46 7.23 21.83 -21.72
CA ARG A 46 8.01 21.81 -22.97
C ARG A 46 8.19 20.41 -23.51
N GLN A 47 8.46 19.42 -22.66
CA GLN A 47 8.61 18.02 -23.08
C GLN A 47 7.29 17.45 -23.62
N ILE A 48 6.16 17.77 -23.00
CA ILE A 48 4.82 17.37 -23.47
C ILE A 48 4.48 18.04 -24.80
N GLY A 49 5.02 19.24 -25.07
CA GLY A 49 4.71 20.02 -26.27
C GLY A 49 3.38 20.77 -26.17
N GLY A 50 2.88 21.05 -24.97
CA GLY A 50 1.58 21.66 -24.75
C GLY A 50 1.19 21.73 -23.28
N THR A 51 -0.10 21.77 -23.00
CA THR A 51 -0.62 21.72 -21.62
C THR A 51 -0.70 20.28 -21.12
N LEU A 52 -0.72 20.10 -19.79
CA LEU A 52 -1.03 18.81 -19.19
C LEU A 52 -2.38 18.28 -19.72
N PRO A 53 -2.56 16.95 -19.88
CA PRO A 53 -3.88 16.38 -20.09
C PRO A 53 -4.88 16.83 -19.02
N LEU A 54 -6.17 16.91 -19.35
CA LEU A 54 -7.20 17.35 -18.40
C LEU A 54 -7.39 16.40 -17.23
N SER A 55 -7.21 15.09 -17.46
CA SER A 55 -7.26 14.05 -16.44
C SER A 55 -6.00 13.98 -15.59
N SER A 56 -4.97 14.78 -15.92
CA SER A 56 -3.66 14.70 -15.28
C SER A 56 -3.29 15.88 -14.40
N GLU A 57 -2.61 15.56 -13.32
CA GLU A 57 -1.93 16.52 -12.45
C GLU A 57 -0.45 16.17 -12.29
N LEU A 58 0.34 17.19 -11.99
CA LEU A 58 1.77 17.09 -11.78
C LEU A 58 2.05 17.18 -10.28
N TRP A 59 2.68 16.16 -9.73
CA TRP A 59 3.21 16.21 -8.38
C TRP A 59 4.69 16.60 -8.39
N LEU A 60 5.11 17.47 -7.47
CA LEU A 60 6.51 17.87 -7.27
C LEU A 60 6.96 17.72 -5.81
N SER A 61 8.17 17.16 -5.62
CA SER A 61 8.92 17.22 -4.36
C SER A 61 10.14 18.05 -4.59
N LEU A 62 10.45 18.90 -3.62
CA LEU A 62 11.75 19.54 -3.54
C LEU A 62 12.47 19.01 -2.32
N GLN A 63 13.74 18.64 -2.51
CA GLN A 63 14.64 18.21 -1.45
C GLN A 63 15.94 18.99 -1.56
N GLN A 64 16.47 19.43 -0.41
CA GLN A 64 17.76 20.14 -0.35
C GLN A 64 18.83 19.19 0.20
N THR A 65 19.30 18.27 -0.63
CA THR A 65 20.33 17.29 -0.26
C THR A 65 21.67 17.73 -0.88
N GLY A 66 22.29 18.75 -0.30
CA GLY A 66 23.44 19.44 -0.90
C GLY A 66 22.99 20.42 -1.99
N SER A 67 22.60 19.90 -3.16
CA SER A 67 21.91 20.69 -4.20
C SER A 67 20.39 20.61 -4.06
N LEU A 68 19.69 21.57 -4.66
CA LEU A 68 18.23 21.53 -4.76
C LEU A 68 17.84 20.50 -5.82
N GLU A 69 17.22 19.42 -5.40
CA GLU A 69 16.72 18.35 -6.25
C GLU A 69 15.20 18.45 -6.36
N VAL A 70 14.68 18.23 -7.57
CA VAL A 70 13.25 18.23 -7.85
C VAL A 70 12.86 16.85 -8.35
N ALA A 71 12.11 16.12 -7.54
CA ALA A 71 11.47 14.87 -7.94
C ALA A 71 10.07 15.17 -8.44
N TYR A 72 9.58 14.38 -9.39
CA TYR A 72 8.25 14.56 -9.93
C TYR A 72 7.65 13.23 -10.38
N TYR A 73 6.33 13.21 -10.51
CA TYR A 73 5.59 12.24 -11.30
C TYR A 73 4.28 12.89 -11.76
N LEU A 74 3.69 12.34 -12.81
CA LEU A 74 2.36 12.69 -13.26
C LEU A 74 1.34 11.67 -12.76
N VAL A 75 0.12 12.13 -12.54
CA VAL A 75 -1.01 11.31 -12.11
C VAL A 75 -2.05 11.37 -13.22
N ASP A 76 -2.59 10.23 -13.66
CA ASP A 76 -3.74 10.16 -14.57
C ASP A 76 -4.94 9.61 -13.81
N HIS A 77 -5.91 10.49 -13.46
CA HIS A 77 -7.06 10.08 -12.67
C HIS A 77 -8.06 9.22 -13.45
N ASP A 78 -8.10 9.31 -14.78
CA ASP A 78 -9.01 8.50 -15.58
C ASP A 78 -8.53 7.04 -15.64
N LYS A 79 -7.20 6.87 -15.77
CA LYS A 79 -6.57 5.54 -15.78
C LYS A 79 -6.23 5.03 -14.39
N ARG A 80 -6.25 5.92 -13.38
CA ARG A 80 -5.86 5.68 -11.98
C ARG A 80 -4.45 5.09 -11.87
N VAL A 81 -3.48 5.76 -12.50
CA VAL A 81 -2.06 5.38 -12.49
C VAL A 81 -1.18 6.62 -12.32
N ILE A 82 0.05 6.42 -11.84
CA ILE A 82 1.13 7.42 -11.94
C ILE A 82 2.07 7.07 -13.10
N TYR A 83 2.78 8.07 -13.62
CA TYR A 83 3.73 7.89 -14.72
C TYR A 83 4.78 9.01 -14.79
N TRP A 84 5.83 8.78 -15.57
CA TRP A 84 6.90 9.74 -15.87
C TRP A 84 6.94 9.99 -17.38
N LEU A 85 7.47 11.16 -17.79
CA LEU A 85 7.68 11.43 -19.23
C LEU A 85 8.95 10.77 -19.74
N GLU A 86 9.99 10.69 -18.90
CA GLU A 86 11.20 9.96 -19.22
C GLU A 86 11.05 8.47 -18.94
N GLU A 87 11.91 7.69 -19.59
CA GLU A 87 12.09 6.28 -19.23
C GLU A 87 12.60 6.20 -17.79
N ALA A 88 11.80 5.58 -16.91
CA ALA A 88 12.13 5.42 -15.52
C ALA A 88 12.38 3.94 -15.21
N ASP A 89 13.49 3.66 -14.52
CA ASP A 89 13.76 2.32 -14.02
C ASP A 89 12.85 2.05 -12.82
N ALA A 90 11.85 1.21 -13.04
CA ALA A 90 10.88 0.84 -12.04
C ALA A 90 11.52 0.24 -10.78
N ARG A 91 12.66 -0.47 -10.88
CA ARG A 91 13.37 -1.01 -9.71
C ARG A 91 13.91 0.11 -8.82
N ASN A 92 14.45 1.17 -9.42
CA ASN A 92 14.94 2.33 -8.68
C ASN A 92 13.79 3.14 -8.04
N LEU A 93 12.60 3.06 -8.63
CA LEU A 93 11.37 3.62 -8.06
C LEU A 93 10.74 2.73 -6.98
N GLY A 94 11.34 1.58 -6.66
CA GLY A 94 10.74 0.59 -5.76
C GLY A 94 9.51 -0.12 -6.34
N LEU A 95 9.25 0.04 -7.63
CA LEU A 95 8.17 -0.62 -8.37
C LEU A 95 8.69 -1.93 -8.97
N GLY A 96 8.35 -3.04 -8.32
CA GLY A 96 8.56 -4.38 -8.88
C GLY A 96 9.32 -5.35 -7.97
N PRO A 97 9.77 -6.48 -8.52
CA PRO A 97 9.69 -6.87 -9.94
C PRO A 97 8.25 -7.11 -10.42
N PHE A 98 8.00 -6.93 -11.72
CA PHE A 98 6.75 -7.27 -12.40
C PHE A 98 7.05 -8.26 -13.53
N GLU A 99 6.17 -9.24 -13.72
CA GLU A 99 6.32 -10.31 -14.72
C GLU A 99 5.50 -10.05 -15.98
N SER A 100 4.61 -9.05 -15.94
CA SER A 100 3.70 -8.72 -17.03
C SER A 100 3.29 -7.23 -17.02
N ASP A 101 2.70 -6.76 -18.12
CA ASP A 101 2.10 -5.41 -18.18
C ASP A 101 0.93 -5.26 -17.20
N VAL A 102 0.24 -6.35 -16.86
CA VAL A 102 -0.83 -6.36 -15.86
C VAL A 102 -0.25 -6.10 -14.47
N ASP A 103 0.87 -6.74 -14.13
CA ASP A 103 1.57 -6.51 -12.86
C ASP A 103 2.05 -5.06 -12.73
N LEU A 104 2.67 -4.54 -13.79
CA LEU A 104 3.12 -3.15 -13.82
C LEU A 104 1.93 -2.21 -13.62
N ARG A 105 0.81 -2.45 -14.32
CA ARG A 105 -0.40 -1.63 -14.16
C ARG A 105 -0.96 -1.70 -12.74
N THR A 106 -1.01 -2.88 -12.13
CA THR A 106 -1.46 -3.03 -10.73
C THR A 106 -0.53 -2.29 -9.77
N ALA A 107 0.79 -2.34 -10.00
CA ALA A 107 1.76 -1.57 -9.22
C ALA A 107 1.53 -0.06 -9.33
N LEU A 108 1.41 0.47 -10.55
CA LEU A 108 1.15 1.90 -10.78
C LEU A 108 -0.22 2.34 -10.23
N THR A 109 -1.21 1.44 -10.23
CA THR A 109 -2.52 1.69 -9.61
C THR A 109 -2.42 1.75 -8.09
N SER A 110 -1.57 0.91 -7.48
CA SER A 110 -1.31 1.00 -6.05
C SER A 110 -0.72 2.34 -5.67
N GLU A 111 0.29 2.82 -6.41
CA GLU A 111 0.90 4.13 -6.14
C GLU A 111 -0.04 5.31 -6.43
N TYR A 112 -0.96 5.17 -7.38
CA TYR A 112 -2.04 6.15 -7.59
C TYR A 112 -2.87 6.33 -6.32
N TRP A 113 -3.31 5.24 -5.69
CA TRP A 113 -4.12 5.33 -4.48
C TRP A 113 -3.33 5.88 -3.29
N VAL A 114 -2.04 5.56 -3.21
CA VAL A 114 -1.12 6.19 -2.25
C VAL A 114 -1.05 7.71 -2.47
N HIS A 115 -0.93 8.17 -3.72
CA HIS A 115 -0.93 9.61 -4.01
C HIS A 115 -2.24 10.28 -3.58
N VAL A 116 -3.38 9.66 -3.89
CA VAL A 116 -4.70 10.19 -3.52
C VAL A 116 -4.86 10.25 -2.01
N ASP A 117 -4.35 9.25 -1.30
CA ASP A 117 -4.31 9.21 0.17
C ASP A 117 -3.47 10.37 0.72
N TYR A 118 -2.27 10.61 0.19
CA TYR A 118 -1.41 11.74 0.60
C TYR A 118 -2.02 13.12 0.30
N CYS A 119 -2.84 13.25 -0.75
CA CYS A 119 -3.39 14.54 -1.20
C CYS A 119 -4.91 14.45 -1.47
N PRO A 120 -5.74 14.30 -0.43
CA PRO A 120 -7.14 13.90 -0.59
C PRO A 120 -8.13 15.08 -0.70
N GLY A 121 -7.70 16.29 -0.34
CA GLY A 121 -8.58 17.45 -0.12
C GLY A 121 -8.69 18.44 -1.29
N HIS A 122 -7.80 18.38 -2.28
CA HIS A 122 -7.87 19.28 -3.45
C HIS A 122 -8.83 18.78 -4.54
N LYS A 123 -9.24 17.51 -4.47
CA LYS A 123 -10.08 16.86 -5.48
C LYS A 123 -11.04 15.88 -4.81
N ASP A 124 -12.32 16.01 -5.12
CA ASP A 124 -13.32 15.04 -4.68
C ASP A 124 -13.11 13.69 -5.37
N LEU A 125 -13.34 12.60 -4.63
CA LEU A 125 -13.30 11.26 -5.19
C LEU A 125 -14.58 10.94 -5.96
N ASP A 126 -14.41 10.18 -7.03
CA ASP A 126 -15.50 9.67 -7.85
C ASP A 126 -16.39 8.72 -7.03
N VAL A 127 -17.71 8.86 -7.14
CA VAL A 127 -18.71 7.97 -6.52
C VAL A 127 -18.44 6.51 -6.86
N LYS A 128 -17.92 6.25 -8.07
CA LYS A 128 -17.53 4.90 -8.48
C LYS A 128 -16.46 4.29 -7.58
N ALA A 129 -15.53 5.10 -7.05
CA ALA A 129 -14.51 4.60 -6.13
C ALA A 129 -15.11 4.10 -4.80
N GLU A 130 -16.17 4.76 -4.33
CA GLU A 130 -16.91 4.34 -3.13
C GLU A 130 -17.63 3.02 -3.37
N GLU A 131 -18.34 2.92 -4.49
CA GLU A 131 -19.02 1.68 -4.88
C GLU A 131 -18.03 0.51 -5.03
N GLU A 132 -16.87 0.76 -5.63
CA GLU A 132 -15.79 -0.23 -5.76
C GLU A 132 -15.24 -0.66 -4.39
N LEU A 133 -15.05 0.28 -3.45
CA LEU A 133 -14.63 -0.04 -2.08
C LEU A 133 -15.68 -0.90 -1.37
N MET A 134 -16.95 -0.51 -1.40
CA MET A 134 -18.02 -1.27 -0.77
C MET A 134 -18.14 -2.67 -1.38
N ALA A 135 -18.02 -2.81 -2.69
CA ALA A 135 -18.02 -4.10 -3.36
C ALA A 135 -16.83 -4.98 -2.92
N ALA A 136 -15.63 -4.39 -2.83
CA ALA A 136 -14.45 -5.10 -2.36
C ALA A 136 -14.60 -5.55 -0.90
N LEU A 137 -15.13 -4.71 0.00
CA LEU A 137 -15.37 -5.05 1.40
C LEU A 137 -16.41 -6.18 1.54
N ARG A 138 -17.49 -6.15 0.75
CA ARG A 138 -18.48 -7.24 0.72
C ARG A 138 -17.88 -8.54 0.23
N HIS A 139 -17.01 -8.49 -0.78
CA HIS A 139 -16.25 -9.66 -1.20
C HIS A 139 -15.34 -10.16 -0.08
N GLY A 140 -14.60 -9.28 0.60
CA GLY A 140 -13.76 -9.62 1.76
C GLY A 140 -14.52 -10.31 2.89
N CYS A 141 -15.76 -9.90 3.17
CA CYS A 141 -16.63 -10.60 4.12
C CYS A 141 -16.85 -12.07 3.73
N ILE A 142 -17.18 -12.33 2.46
CA ILE A 142 -17.48 -13.68 1.96
C ILE A 142 -16.18 -14.49 1.92
N ASP A 143 -15.11 -13.91 1.40
CA ASP A 143 -13.82 -14.55 1.25
C ASP A 143 -13.28 -15.01 2.60
N ASP A 144 -13.23 -14.14 3.61
CA ASP A 144 -12.73 -14.50 4.94
C ASP A 144 -13.60 -15.55 5.65
N MET A 145 -14.93 -15.53 5.41
CA MET A 145 -15.85 -16.53 5.98
C MET A 145 -15.75 -17.90 5.32
N THR A 146 -15.34 -17.96 4.05
CA THR A 146 -15.36 -19.19 3.24
C THR A 146 -13.99 -19.77 2.98
N ALA A 147 -12.93 -18.95 3.07
CA ALA A 147 -11.55 -19.31 2.80
C ALA A 147 -10.64 -18.98 4.00
N PRO A 148 -10.19 -19.99 4.77
CA PRO A 148 -9.22 -19.79 5.87
C PRO A 148 -7.89 -19.16 5.41
N GLY A 149 -7.57 -19.31 4.12
CA GLY A 149 -6.39 -18.77 3.46
C GLY A 149 -6.59 -17.41 2.80
N SER A 150 -7.70 -16.70 3.08
CA SER A 150 -8.04 -15.41 2.48
C SER A 150 -6.84 -14.46 2.40
N THR A 151 -6.65 -13.89 1.21
CA THR A 151 -5.62 -12.89 0.95
C THR A 151 -6.13 -11.47 1.15
N PHE A 152 -7.41 -11.30 1.52
CA PHE A 152 -8.00 -10.00 1.78
C PHE A 152 -7.38 -9.36 3.04
N PRO A 153 -7.13 -8.03 3.06
CA PRO A 153 -6.40 -7.37 4.15
C PRO A 153 -7.09 -7.47 5.52
N TRP A 154 -8.41 -7.56 5.52
CA TRP A 154 -9.23 -7.47 6.74
C TRP A 154 -10.10 -8.71 6.93
N SER A 155 -10.46 -8.96 8.18
CA SER A 155 -11.45 -9.97 8.54
C SER A 155 -12.87 -9.58 8.10
N ALA A 156 -13.77 -10.56 8.06
CA ALA A 156 -15.18 -10.30 7.78
C ALA A 156 -15.81 -9.33 8.79
N GLU A 157 -15.35 -9.32 10.04
CA GLU A 157 -15.83 -8.40 11.07
C GLU A 157 -15.39 -6.96 10.80
N GLU A 158 -14.10 -6.75 10.53
CA GLU A 158 -13.57 -5.43 10.16
C GLU A 158 -14.23 -4.91 8.86
N CYS A 159 -14.45 -5.78 7.87
CA CYS A 159 -15.14 -5.41 6.64
C CYS A 159 -16.58 -4.94 6.89
N ARG A 160 -17.33 -5.62 7.77
CA ARG A 160 -18.69 -5.20 8.17
C ARG A 160 -18.67 -3.87 8.91
N GLN A 161 -17.69 -3.64 9.79
CA GLN A 161 -17.54 -2.38 10.50
C GLN A 161 -17.26 -1.22 9.54
N PHE A 162 -16.36 -1.40 8.57
CA PHE A 162 -16.13 -0.40 7.53
C PHE A 162 -17.36 -0.14 6.69
N LEU A 163 -18.08 -1.19 6.27
CA LEU A 163 -19.35 -1.02 5.53
C LEU A 163 -20.38 -0.23 6.34
N SER A 164 -20.53 -0.53 7.62
CA SER A 164 -21.45 0.21 8.50
C SER A 164 -21.07 1.69 8.62
N ILE A 165 -19.78 2.01 8.64
CA ILE A 165 -19.30 3.40 8.67
C ILE A 165 -19.61 4.10 7.34
N LEU A 166 -19.29 3.46 6.21
CA LEU A 166 -19.53 4.04 4.88
C LEU A 166 -21.04 4.23 4.60
N GLU A 167 -21.88 3.27 4.98
CA GLU A 167 -23.33 3.35 4.80
C GLU A 167 -23.99 4.36 5.76
N GLY A 168 -23.48 4.47 6.99
CA GLY A 168 -24.02 5.34 8.04
C GLY A 168 -23.58 6.80 7.93
N PHE A 169 -22.35 7.06 7.47
CA PHE A 169 -21.79 8.40 7.32
C PHE A 169 -21.65 8.75 5.83
N ARG A 170 -22.77 9.09 5.18
CA ARG A 170 -22.74 9.81 3.89
C ARG A 170 -22.25 11.24 4.11
N CYS A 171 -21.00 11.41 4.54
CA CYS A 171 -20.43 12.71 4.85
C CYS A 171 -19.57 13.21 3.68
N ILE A 172 -19.65 14.52 3.44
CA ILE A 172 -19.08 15.27 2.31
C ILE A 172 -17.52 15.27 2.33
N SER A 173 -16.89 14.64 3.32
CA SER A 173 -15.43 14.59 3.54
C SER A 173 -14.88 13.16 3.66
N SER A 174 -15.59 12.13 3.19
CA SER A 174 -15.19 10.71 3.33
C SER A 174 -14.04 10.28 2.40
N GLY A 175 -13.64 11.14 1.45
CA GLY A 175 -12.69 10.81 0.39
C GLY A 175 -11.34 10.31 0.93
N GLU A 176 -10.84 10.91 2.00
CA GLU A 176 -9.60 10.54 2.69
C GLU A 176 -9.61 9.08 3.13
N SER A 177 -10.60 8.75 3.96
CA SER A 177 -10.74 7.41 4.53
C SER A 177 -11.05 6.35 3.46
N LEU A 178 -11.56 6.77 2.30
CA LEU A 178 -11.79 5.91 1.14
C LEU A 178 -10.48 5.64 0.39
N ALA A 179 -9.67 6.68 0.17
CA ALA A 179 -8.38 6.60 -0.49
C ALA A 179 -7.42 5.67 0.27
N GLU A 180 -7.30 5.85 1.59
CA GLU A 180 -6.49 5.00 2.47
C GLU A 180 -6.85 3.51 2.32
N ARG A 181 -8.15 3.19 2.42
CA ARG A 181 -8.63 1.80 2.31
C ARG A 181 -8.43 1.25 0.91
N MET A 182 -8.63 2.07 -0.12
CA MET A 182 -8.39 1.66 -1.49
C MET A 182 -6.90 1.43 -1.77
N SER A 183 -6.02 2.24 -1.17
CA SER A 183 -4.58 2.07 -1.18
C SER A 183 -4.16 0.74 -0.57
N CYS A 184 -4.70 0.38 0.60
CA CYS A 184 -4.48 -0.94 1.20
C CYS A 184 -4.92 -2.10 0.29
N ILE A 185 -6.13 -2.03 -0.29
CA ILE A 185 -6.63 -3.06 -1.21
C ILE A 185 -5.75 -3.16 -2.45
N ALA A 186 -5.38 -2.04 -3.06
CA ALA A 186 -4.54 -2.00 -4.25
C ALA A 186 -3.15 -2.59 -3.97
N ARG A 187 -2.56 -2.29 -2.81
CA ARG A 187 -1.27 -2.86 -2.40
C ARG A 187 -1.35 -4.37 -2.21
N VAL A 188 -2.38 -4.87 -1.54
CA VAL A 188 -2.58 -6.33 -1.37
C VAL A 188 -2.77 -7.02 -2.72
N ARG A 189 -3.56 -6.42 -3.61
CA ARG A 189 -3.75 -6.92 -4.98
C ARG A 189 -2.44 -6.96 -5.76
N GLN A 190 -1.59 -5.95 -5.63
CA GLN A 190 -0.25 -5.94 -6.23
C GLN A 190 0.61 -7.09 -5.71
N ILE A 191 0.69 -7.27 -4.38
CA ILE A 191 1.55 -8.29 -3.78
C ILE A 191 1.13 -9.71 -4.18
N HIS A 192 -0.17 -9.95 -4.36
CA HIS A 192 -0.69 -11.25 -4.76
C HIS A 192 -0.86 -11.42 -6.28
N GLY A 193 -0.38 -10.48 -7.09
CA GLY A 193 -0.44 -10.57 -8.55
C GLY A 193 -1.87 -10.62 -9.09
N TYR A 194 -2.80 -9.87 -8.48
CA TYR A 194 -4.21 -9.85 -8.85
C TYR A 194 -4.39 -9.54 -10.35
N GLY A 195 -5.13 -10.41 -11.04
CA GLY A 195 -5.40 -10.30 -12.48
C GLY A 195 -4.33 -10.93 -13.39
N THR A 196 -3.28 -11.52 -12.83
CA THR A 196 -2.28 -12.28 -13.58
C THR A 196 -2.60 -13.78 -13.68
N GLN A 197 -1.84 -14.50 -14.51
CA GLN A 197 -1.96 -15.96 -14.64
C GLN A 197 -1.47 -16.72 -13.38
N ASN A 198 -0.52 -16.15 -12.64
CA ASN A 198 0.09 -16.77 -11.47
C ASN A 198 -0.38 -16.11 -10.15
N ALA A 199 -1.57 -15.51 -10.16
CA ALA A 199 -2.12 -14.83 -9.00
C ALA A 199 -2.18 -15.76 -7.78
N ARG A 200 -1.76 -15.24 -6.63
CA ARG A 200 -1.81 -15.97 -5.37
C ARG A 200 -3.20 -15.86 -4.75
N LEU A 201 -3.93 -16.98 -4.75
CA LEU A 201 -5.30 -17.02 -4.25
C LEU A 201 -5.39 -17.42 -2.78
N ASP A 202 -4.35 -18.06 -2.25
CA ASP A 202 -4.28 -18.51 -0.87
C ASP A 202 -2.98 -18.05 -0.21
N ARG A 203 -3.07 -17.49 0.99
CA ARG A 203 -1.92 -17.08 1.81
C ARG A 203 -1.02 -18.25 2.22
N PHE A 204 -1.43 -19.49 2.07
CA PHE A 204 -0.63 -20.68 2.35
C PHE A 204 -0.05 -21.30 1.07
N GLN A 205 -0.37 -20.77 -0.11
CA GLN A 205 0.22 -21.23 -1.36
C GLN A 205 1.76 -21.17 -1.30
N GLY A 206 2.41 -22.27 -1.70
CA GLY A 206 3.87 -22.43 -1.68
C GLY A 206 4.51 -22.63 -0.29
N LEU A 207 3.72 -22.64 0.80
CA LEU A 207 4.24 -22.77 2.15
C LEU A 207 4.94 -24.11 2.38
N GLU A 208 4.31 -25.21 1.96
CA GLU A 208 4.85 -26.55 2.18
C GLU A 208 6.16 -26.75 1.42
N ASP A 209 6.21 -26.33 0.16
CA ASP A 209 7.45 -26.34 -0.63
C ASP A 209 8.54 -25.52 0.05
N TYR A 210 8.22 -24.30 0.52
CA TYR A 210 9.18 -23.46 1.24
C TYR A 210 9.70 -24.14 2.52
N LEU A 211 8.81 -24.69 3.34
CA LEU A 211 9.18 -25.39 4.57
C LEU A 211 10.10 -26.58 4.27
N ASN A 212 9.77 -27.37 3.24
CA ASN A 212 10.57 -28.52 2.83
C ASN A 212 11.97 -28.12 2.34
N HIS A 213 12.12 -26.94 1.71
CA HIS A 213 13.43 -26.42 1.31
C HIS A 213 14.26 -25.88 2.49
N GLN A 214 13.62 -25.32 3.52
CA GLN A 214 14.31 -24.73 4.67
C GLN A 214 14.70 -25.75 5.75
N ILE A 215 13.97 -26.87 5.85
CA ILE A 215 14.26 -27.91 6.85
C ILE A 215 15.41 -28.78 6.36
N VAL A 216 16.62 -28.46 6.81
CA VAL A 216 17.82 -29.25 6.52
C VAL A 216 17.90 -30.48 7.43
N SER A 217 18.18 -31.66 6.86
CA SER A 217 18.44 -32.88 7.64
C SER A 217 19.84 -32.86 8.26
N SER A 218 19.94 -32.35 9.49
CA SER A 218 21.17 -32.36 10.29
C SER A 218 20.95 -33.09 11.61
N LEU A 219 21.86 -34.01 11.96
CA LEU A 219 21.80 -34.75 13.23
C LEU A 219 21.92 -33.83 14.45
N LEU A 220 22.74 -32.79 14.37
CA LEU A 220 22.88 -31.80 15.45
C LEU A 220 21.58 -31.00 15.64
N LEU A 221 20.93 -30.59 14.55
CA LEU A 221 19.62 -29.93 14.61
C LEU A 221 18.54 -30.88 15.13
N ALA A 222 18.59 -32.17 14.76
CA ALA A 222 17.64 -33.16 15.27
C ALA A 222 17.79 -33.40 16.78
N LEU A 223 19.02 -33.46 17.30
CA LEU A 223 19.28 -33.55 18.73
C LEU A 223 18.84 -32.27 19.46
N GLY A 224 19.17 -31.10 18.92
CA GLY A 224 18.71 -29.81 19.47
C GLY A 224 17.19 -29.71 19.53
N GLU A 225 16.50 -30.17 18.49
CA GLU A 225 15.04 -30.22 18.45
C GLU A 225 14.46 -31.17 19.50
N ALA A 226 15.10 -32.33 19.70
CA ALA A 226 14.68 -33.29 20.72
C ALA A 226 14.84 -32.69 22.13
N PHE A 227 15.93 -31.96 22.40
CA PHE A 227 16.10 -31.21 23.64
C PHE A 227 15.05 -30.10 23.81
N ALA A 228 14.67 -29.43 22.73
CA ALA A 228 13.64 -28.41 22.71
C ALA A 228 12.20 -28.98 22.61
N LEU A 229 12.02 -30.30 22.70
CA LEU A 229 10.73 -31.00 22.62
C LEU A 229 9.89 -30.63 21.39
N GLY A 230 10.51 -30.34 20.25
CA GLY A 230 9.77 -29.96 19.04
C GLY A 230 9.32 -28.49 18.98
N HIS A 231 9.63 -27.68 20.00
CA HIS A 231 9.10 -26.31 20.11
C HIS A 231 9.70 -25.37 19.05
N SER A 232 10.99 -25.51 18.74
CA SER A 232 11.68 -24.66 17.76
C SER A 232 11.13 -24.84 16.34
N ARG A 233 10.89 -26.08 15.88
CA ARG A 233 10.27 -26.32 14.57
C ARG A 233 8.83 -25.86 14.54
N HIS A 234 8.07 -26.10 15.61
CA HIS A 234 6.69 -25.64 15.68
C HIS A 234 6.59 -24.11 15.60
N LEU A 235 7.43 -23.39 16.35
CA LEU A 235 7.52 -21.94 16.30
C LEU A 235 7.95 -21.44 14.93
N PHE A 236 8.98 -22.07 14.34
CA PHE A 236 9.43 -21.74 12.98
C PHE A 236 8.30 -21.91 11.94
N LYS A 237 7.53 -22.99 12.02
CA LYS A 237 6.38 -23.23 11.14
C LYS A 237 5.32 -22.13 11.30
N ARG A 238 4.92 -21.81 12.54
CA ARG A 238 3.93 -20.74 12.84
C ARG A 238 4.40 -19.38 12.34
N MET A 239 5.67 -19.04 12.56
CA MET A 239 6.27 -17.79 12.06
C MET A 239 6.28 -17.73 10.53
N THR A 240 6.58 -18.86 9.88
CA THR A 240 6.58 -18.96 8.42
C THR A 240 5.17 -18.83 7.85
N GLU A 241 4.16 -19.43 8.49
CA GLU A 241 2.74 -19.26 8.14
C GLU A 241 2.26 -17.81 8.23
N LEU A 242 2.80 -17.04 9.18
CA LEU A 242 2.49 -15.62 9.36
C LEU A 242 3.17 -14.72 8.33
N TRP A 243 4.37 -15.09 7.87
CA TRP A 243 5.20 -14.31 6.95
C TRP A 243 5.09 -14.78 5.49
N ASN A 244 4.26 -15.79 5.19
CA ASN A 244 4.30 -16.45 3.89
C ASN A 244 4.02 -15.46 2.73
N GLY A 245 5.00 -15.35 1.82
CA GLY A 245 4.99 -14.42 0.68
C GLY A 245 4.96 -12.94 1.04
N ARG A 246 5.73 -12.54 2.07
CA ARG A 246 6.11 -11.15 2.40
C ARG A 246 4.96 -10.22 2.83
N VAL A 247 3.79 -10.78 3.15
CA VAL A 247 2.66 -10.03 3.75
C VAL A 247 2.42 -10.54 5.14
N VAL A 248 2.47 -9.63 6.12
CA VAL A 248 2.04 -9.92 7.48
C VAL A 248 0.69 -9.28 7.71
N TYR A 249 -0.32 -10.12 7.97
CA TYR A 249 -1.62 -9.62 8.38
C TYR A 249 -1.58 -9.35 9.88
N GLN A 250 -1.85 -8.10 10.27
CA GLN A 250 -1.81 -7.66 11.66
C GLN A 250 -2.69 -8.54 12.57
N ARG A 251 -3.86 -9.00 12.08
CA ARG A 251 -4.76 -9.89 12.82
C ARG A 251 -4.10 -11.22 13.20
N HIS A 252 -3.43 -11.87 12.25
CA HIS A 252 -2.79 -13.17 12.46
C HIS A 252 -1.57 -13.02 13.36
N TRP A 253 -0.82 -11.93 13.18
CA TRP A 253 0.31 -11.58 14.03
C TRP A 253 -0.11 -11.32 15.48
N LYS A 254 -1.18 -10.55 15.69
CA LYS A 254 -1.72 -10.25 17.02
C LYS A 254 -2.17 -11.51 17.74
N SER A 255 -2.94 -12.38 17.07
CA SER A 255 -3.37 -13.67 17.65
C SER A 255 -2.17 -14.50 18.09
N PHE A 256 -1.13 -14.59 17.23
CA PHE A 256 0.08 -15.32 17.55
C PHE A 256 0.83 -14.76 18.77
N LEU A 257 1.01 -13.43 18.84
CA LEU A 257 1.64 -12.79 20.00
C LEU A 257 0.84 -13.04 21.28
N ASP A 258 -0.49 -12.98 21.21
CA ASP A 258 -1.37 -13.27 22.34
C ASP A 258 -1.25 -14.73 22.80
N ASP A 259 -1.12 -15.68 21.87
CA ASP A 259 -0.88 -17.09 22.17
C ASP A 259 0.48 -17.28 22.86
N MET A 260 1.56 -16.75 22.29
CA MET A 260 2.90 -16.84 22.88
C MET A 260 2.94 -16.24 24.28
N ARG A 261 2.30 -15.08 24.49
CA ARG A 261 2.20 -14.45 25.80
C ARG A 261 1.51 -15.38 26.81
N ARG A 262 0.42 -16.06 26.42
CA ARG A 262 -0.28 -17.02 27.29
C ARG A 262 0.59 -18.23 27.61
N GLU A 263 1.27 -18.79 26.61
CA GLU A 263 2.20 -19.91 26.78
C GLU A 263 3.32 -19.56 27.78
N TRP A 264 3.94 -18.38 27.63
CA TRP A 264 5.00 -17.92 28.54
C TRP A 264 4.51 -17.67 29.96
N MET A 265 3.33 -17.06 30.13
CA MET A 265 2.73 -16.89 31.46
C MET A 265 2.49 -18.25 32.13
N GLN A 266 1.98 -19.24 31.39
CA GLN A 266 1.78 -20.59 31.92
C GLN A 266 3.10 -21.23 32.37
N MET A 267 4.17 -21.11 31.58
CA MET A 267 5.50 -21.64 31.95
C MET A 267 6.03 -21.00 33.23
N THR A 268 5.83 -19.69 33.43
CA THR A 268 6.26 -19.03 34.68
C THR A 268 5.54 -19.56 35.93
N TYR A 269 4.29 -20.01 35.81
CA TYR A 269 3.56 -20.62 36.93
C TYR A 269 3.98 -22.07 37.25
N PHE A 270 4.60 -22.78 36.31
CA PHE A 270 5.11 -24.14 36.55
C PHE A 270 6.51 -24.17 37.19
N VAL A 271 7.22 -23.03 37.19
CA VAL A 271 8.59 -22.89 37.73
C VAL A 271 8.60 -22.21 39.12
N SER A 272 7.44 -21.73 39.59
CA SER A 272 7.19 -21.21 40.94
C SER A 272 6.59 -22.26 41.86
#